data_AF-X1JGA8-F1
#
_entry.id   AF-X1JGA8-F1
#
_cell.length_a   1.000
_cell.length_b   1.000
_cell.length_c   1.000
_cell.angle_alpha   90.00
_cell.angle_beta   90.00
_cell.angle_gamma   90.00
#
_symmetry.space_group_name_H-M   'P 1'
#
loop_
_entity.id
_entity.type
_entity.pdbx_description
1 polymer ?
#
loop_
_entity_poly.entity_id
_entity_poly.type
_entity_poly.pdbx_seq_one_letter_code
_entity_poly.pdbx_strand_id
1 'polypeptide(L)'
;LGGDKMWAMPILCDIGKEVWKVKETLVSEEEIPQWGEQKERGPLWEASTAYVYLLAGADILIMRHPQAVRETKEYISRMMSSE
;
A
#
# COMPACT_ATOMS: atom_id res chain seq x y z
N LEU A 1 4.11 -22.79 9.31
CA LEU A 1 2.72 -23.27 9.54
C LEU A 1 2.69 -24.74 9.12
N GLY A 2 2.62 -25.68 10.06
CA GLY A 2 2.84 -27.13 9.83
C GLY A 2 1.77 -27.86 9.00
N GLY A 3 1.35 -27.30 7.86
CA GLY A 3 0.39 -27.91 6.95
C GLY A 3 -1.09 -27.64 7.29
N ASP A 4 -1.40 -26.60 8.05
CA ASP A 4 -2.78 -26.22 8.34
C ASP A 4 -3.49 -25.72 7.08
N LYS A 5 -4.41 -26.54 6.56
CA LYS A 5 -5.12 -26.28 5.31
C LYS A 5 -6.12 -25.12 5.41
N MET A 6 -6.62 -24.81 6.60
CA MET A 6 -7.58 -23.70 6.78
C MET A 6 -6.90 -22.34 6.65
N TRP A 7 -5.60 -22.25 6.96
CA TRP A 7 -4.82 -21.02 6.84
C TRP A 7 -4.03 -20.91 5.53
N ALA A 8 -4.18 -21.89 4.63
CA ALA A 8 -3.53 -21.88 3.31
C ALA A 8 -4.30 -21.07 2.24
N MET A 9 -5.33 -20.32 2.66
CA MET A 9 -6.08 -19.44 1.77
C MET A 9 -5.30 -18.14 1.52
N PRO A 10 -5.41 -17.54 0.32
CA PRO A 10 -4.78 -16.25 0.04
C PRO A 10 -5.34 -15.11 0.92
N ILE A 11 -4.49 -14.15 1.23
CA ILE A 11 -4.84 -12.94 1.97
C ILE A 11 -5.15 -11.81 0.97
N LEU A 12 -6.41 -11.35 0.98
CA LEU A 12 -6.87 -10.19 0.22
C LEU A 12 -6.92 -8.95 1.11
N CYS A 13 -6.39 -7.83 0.62
CA CYS A 13 -6.31 -6.57 1.38
C CYS A 13 -6.81 -5.38 0.56
N ASP A 14 -7.89 -4.75 1.01
CA ASP A 14 -8.43 -3.52 0.43
C ASP A 14 -7.78 -2.28 1.04
N ILE A 15 -6.61 -1.94 0.51
CA ILE A 15 -5.77 -0.84 1.01
C ILE A 15 -6.36 0.51 0.58
N GLY A 16 -6.84 0.60 -0.67
CA GLY A 16 -7.39 1.84 -1.19
C GLY A 16 -8.57 2.36 -0.38
N LYS A 17 -9.42 1.46 0.15
CA LYS A 17 -10.51 1.86 1.05
C LYS A 17 -10.03 2.41 2.39
N GLU A 18 -8.99 1.81 2.95
CA GLU A 18 -8.52 2.13 4.29
C GLU A 18 -7.62 3.35 4.32
N VAL A 19 -6.83 3.58 3.27
CA VAL A 19 -5.89 4.71 3.18
C VAL A 19 -6.60 6.01 2.83
N TRP A 20 -7.48 6.03 1.83
CA TRP A 20 -8.09 7.26 1.30
C TRP A 20 -9.18 7.88 2.19
N LYS A 21 -9.31 7.43 3.44
CA LYS A 21 -10.20 8.00 4.46
C LYS A 21 -9.42 8.61 5.64
N VAL A 22 -8.10 8.45 5.69
CA VAL A 22 -7.27 8.93 6.81
C VAL A 22 -6.88 10.39 6.60
N LYS A 23 -6.65 11.11 7.72
CA LYS A 23 -6.38 12.55 7.73
C LYS A 23 -5.18 12.92 6.86
N GLU A 24 -4.16 12.08 6.86
CA GLU A 24 -2.89 12.24 6.15
C GLU A 24 -3.07 12.21 4.62
N THR A 25 -4.18 11.67 4.11
CA THR A 25 -4.49 11.71 2.67
C THR A 25 -5.45 12.84 2.28
N LEU A 26 -6.19 13.40 3.24
CA LEU A 26 -7.28 14.34 2.98
C LEU A 26 -6.92 15.80 3.22
N VAL A 27 -6.09 16.08 4.22
CA VAL A 27 -5.77 17.44 4.65
C VAL A 27 -4.91 18.16 3.61
N SER A 28 -5.21 19.42 3.30
CA SER A 28 -4.43 20.22 2.36
C SER A 28 -3.10 20.67 2.96
N GLU A 29 -2.15 21.04 2.09
CA GLU A 29 -0.89 21.66 2.49
C GLU A 29 -1.09 23.05 3.14
N GLU A 30 -2.20 23.74 2.85
CA GLU A 30 -2.53 25.02 3.50
C GLU A 30 -2.90 24.84 4.97
N GLU A 31 -3.61 23.75 5.30
CA GLU A 31 -4.04 23.47 6.68
C GLU A 31 -2.86 22.98 7.53
N ILE A 32 -2.00 22.11 6.97
CA ILE A 32 -0.80 21.60 7.67
C ILE A 32 0.43 21.63 6.73
N PRO A 33 1.11 22.79 6.63
CA PRO A 33 2.26 22.96 5.72
C PRO A 33 3.44 22.04 6.02
N GLN A 34 3.58 21.59 7.27
CA GLN A 34 4.70 20.75 7.71
C GLN A 34 4.63 19.33 7.15
N TRP A 35 3.49 18.92 6.60
CA TRP A 35 3.29 17.58 6.03
C TRP A 35 3.65 17.49 4.55
N GLY A 36 4.04 18.60 3.92
CA GLY A 36 4.41 18.66 2.51
C GLY A 36 3.22 18.54 1.56
N GLU A 37 3.52 18.33 0.28
CA GLU A 37 2.51 18.30 -0.78
C GLU A 37 1.55 17.12 -0.63
N GLN A 38 0.26 17.41 -0.56
CA GLN A 38 -0.78 16.37 -0.44
C GLN A 38 -0.74 15.40 -1.63
N LYS A 39 -0.45 15.92 -2.83
CA LYS A 39 -0.41 15.15 -4.08
C LYS A 39 0.65 14.06 -4.08
N GLU A 40 1.76 14.26 -3.38
CA GLU A 40 2.80 13.23 -3.24
C GLU A 40 2.52 12.31 -2.05
N ARG A 41 2.07 12.89 -0.93
CA ARG A 41 1.83 12.17 0.31
C ARG A 41 0.71 11.12 0.20
N GLY A 42 -0.41 11.44 -0.44
CA GLY A 42 -1.54 10.51 -0.58
C GLY A 42 -1.15 9.20 -1.27
N PRO A 43 -0.56 9.26 -2.48
CA PRO A 43 -0.06 8.08 -3.18
C PRO A 43 1.04 7.34 -2.40
N LEU A 44 1.95 8.05 -1.73
CA LEU A 44 2.99 7.44 -0.91
C LEU A 44 2.42 6.70 0.32
N TRP A 45 1.35 7.21 0.91
CA TRP A 45 0.65 6.54 2.01
C TRP A 45 0.04 5.21 1.56
N GLU A 46 -0.54 5.18 0.36
CA GLU A 46 -1.11 3.97 -0.22
C GLU A 46 -0.01 2.96 -0.60
N ALA A 47 1.08 3.42 -1.22
CA ALA A 47 2.20 2.57 -1.59
C ALA A 47 2.91 1.98 -0.37
N SER A 48 3.25 2.79 0.65
CA SER A 48 3.93 2.30 1.86
C SER A 48 3.10 1.27 2.62
N THR A 49 1.77 1.47 2.70
CA THR A 49 0.86 0.48 3.29
C THR A 49 0.88 -0.82 2.48
N ALA A 50 0.85 -0.74 1.15
CA ALA A 50 0.99 -1.92 0.29
C ALA A 50 2.29 -2.68 0.51
N TYR A 51 3.41 -1.99 0.72
CA TYR A 51 4.71 -2.65 0.94
C TYR A 51 4.71 -3.46 2.23
N VAL A 52 4.19 -2.87 3.32
CA VAL A 52 4.11 -3.55 4.62
C VAL A 52 3.21 -4.78 4.54
N TYR A 53 2.09 -4.67 3.81
CA TYR A 53 1.18 -5.80 3.62
C TYR A 53 1.79 -6.92 2.79
N LEU A 54 2.56 -6.60 1.75
CA LEU A 54 3.32 -7.59 0.98
C LEU A 54 4.33 -8.33 1.85
N LEU A 55 5.07 -7.60 2.70
CA LEU A 55 6.01 -8.20 3.65
C LEU A 55 5.30 -9.07 4.71
N ALA A 56 4.07 -8.74 5.06
CA ALA A 56 3.23 -9.54 5.95
C ALA A 56 2.64 -10.81 5.27
N GLY A 57 2.84 -10.97 3.95
CA GLY A 57 2.36 -12.12 3.19
C GLY A 57 1.01 -11.90 2.50
N ALA A 58 0.63 -10.66 2.21
CA ALA A 58 -0.57 -10.39 1.40
C ALA A 58 -0.40 -10.88 -0.05
N ASP A 59 -1.42 -11.56 -0.58
CA ASP A 59 -1.40 -12.11 -1.93
C ASP A 59 -2.09 -11.19 -2.95
N ILE A 60 -3.17 -10.51 -2.53
CA ILE A 60 -3.99 -9.68 -3.42
C ILE A 60 -4.22 -8.32 -2.77
N LEU A 61 -3.80 -7.25 -3.46
CA LEU A 61 -3.99 -5.87 -3.03
C LEU A 61 -5.02 -5.16 -3.91
N ILE A 62 -6.02 -4.53 -3.29
CA ILE A 62 -6.93 -3.60 -3.96
C ILE A 62 -6.44 -2.17 -3.68
N MET A 63 -6.04 -1.48 -4.73
CA MET A 63 -5.50 -0.12 -4.70
C MET A 63 -6.31 0.80 -5.62
N ARG A 64 -6.23 2.12 -5.39
CA ARG A 64 -7.00 3.15 -6.10
C ARG A 64 -6.12 4.11 -6.89
N HIS A 65 -5.00 4.58 -6.34
CA HIS A 65 -4.22 5.61 -6.99
C HIS A 65 -3.19 5.04 -7.99
N PRO A 66 -3.18 5.49 -9.26
CA PRO A 66 -2.34 4.88 -10.30
C PRO A 66 -0.83 5.02 -10.02
N GLN A 67 -0.41 6.13 -9.41
CA GLN A 67 0.99 6.30 -9.00
C GLN A 67 1.38 5.28 -7.94
N ALA A 68 0.55 5.06 -6.92
CA ALA A 68 0.83 4.08 -5.86
C ALA A 68 0.90 2.67 -6.44
N VAL A 69 0.02 2.31 -7.37
CA VAL A 69 0.05 1.03 -8.08
C VAL A 69 1.35 0.84 -8.85
N ARG A 70 1.84 1.89 -9.53
CA ARG A 70 3.11 1.83 -10.27
C ARG A 70 4.27 1.54 -9.33
N GLU A 71 4.39 2.30 -8.25
CA GLU A 71 5.44 2.15 -7.24
C GLU A 71 5.40 0.75 -6.59
N THR A 72 4.21 0.25 -6.24
CA THR A 72 4.02 -1.11 -5.71
C THR A 72 4.44 -2.20 -6.69
N LYS A 73 4.13 -2.07 -7.98
CA LYS A 73 4.57 -3.03 -9.00
C LYS A 73 6.09 -3.04 -9.14
N GLU A 74 6.72 -1.86 -9.10
CA GLU A 74 8.18 -1.75 -9.14
C GLU A 74 8.81 -2.40 -7.90
N TYR A 75 8.24 -2.14 -6.72
CA TYR A 75 8.67 -2.76 -5.47
C TYR A 75 8.58 -4.30 -5.54
N ILE A 76 7.45 -4.85 -5.99
CA ILE A 76 7.28 -6.31 -6.18
C ILE A 76 8.33 -6.84 -7.15
N SER A 77 8.55 -6.17 -8.29
CA SER A 77 9.56 -6.57 -9.27
C SER A 77 10.95 -6.65 -8.63
N ARG A 78 11.30 -5.69 -7.78
CA ARG A 78 12.59 -5.68 -7.07
C ARG A 78 12.70 -6.79 -6.04
N MET A 79 11.62 -7.11 -5.31
CA MET A 79 11.64 -8.23 -4.36
C MET A 79 11.75 -9.60 -5.04
N MET A 80 11.19 -9.73 -6.25
CA MET A 80 11.19 -10.99 -7.00
C MET A 80 12.43 -11.17 -7.88
N SER A 81 13.19 -10.10 -8.12
CA SER A 81 14.43 -10.18 -8.90
C SER A 81 15.46 -11.01 -8.13
N SER A 82 15.93 -12.08 -8.76
CA SER A 82 16.96 -12.96 -8.23
C SER A 82 18.30 -12.56 -8.82
N GLU A 83 18.91 -11.53 -8.24
CA GLU A 83 20.34 -11.22 -8.36
C GLU A 83 20.98 -11.23 -6.98
#